data_AF-A0A2N0QK41-F1
#
_entry.id   AF-A0A2N0QK41-F1
#
_cell.length_a   1.000
_cell.length_b   1.000
_cell.length_c   1.000
_cell.angle_alpha   90.00
_cell.angle_beta   90.00
_cell.angle_gamma   90.00
#
_symmetry.space_group_name_H-M   'P 1'
#
loop_
_entity.id
_entity.type
_entity.pdbx_description
1 polymer ?
#
loop_
_entity_poly.entity_id
_entity_poly.type
_entity_poly.pdbx_seq_one_letter_code
_entity_poly.pdbx_strand_id
1 'polypeptide(L)'
;MSELLAPCILQFNSLPVNMNIWKFIRDIFDAKSLLTLAVLPRFNPISSLFDINWTCTKFYKKQFFSHRNGCSEFCAFRIKILLDMLLTLTTLQRQKPHLYDPSWPYPQCNSSPETLNHLWTCPYILSEYSPLITFKTLLLALRSNYLDKFISTSSLKSLPNSFAAEFTAIDCWDCDLPSPSCLRLARGLIPKSLTGFLRDYFLPFTIWSILDTPLHDFHFDLY
;
A
#
# COMPACT_ATOMS: atom_id res chain seq x y z
N MET A 1 58.88 -2.99 14.57
CA MET A 1 58.02 -2.47 13.49
C MET A 1 56.60 -2.87 13.80
N SER A 2 55.74 -1.92 14.15
CA SER A 2 54.32 -2.18 14.44
C SER A 2 53.49 -1.69 13.27
N GLU A 3 53.08 -2.59 12.39
CA GLU A 3 51.99 -2.34 11.43
C GLU A 3 50.68 -2.38 12.19
N LEU A 4 50.18 -1.21 12.59
CA LEU A 4 48.81 -1.04 13.01
C LEU A 4 47.92 -1.15 11.76
N LEU A 5 47.36 -2.33 11.52
CA LEU A 5 46.22 -2.49 10.62
C LEU A 5 45.04 -1.75 11.25
N ALA A 6 44.92 -0.46 10.94
CA ALA A 6 43.73 0.31 11.28
C ALA A 6 42.53 -0.39 10.62
N PRO A 7 41.48 -0.76 11.36
CA PRO A 7 40.31 -1.39 10.77
C PRO A 7 39.75 -0.44 9.71
N CYS A 8 39.73 -0.90 8.45
CA CYS A 8 39.17 -0.11 7.35
C CYS A 8 37.67 0.00 7.56
N ILE A 9 37.23 1.14 8.11
CA ILE A 9 35.82 1.44 8.32
C ILE A 9 35.26 1.87 6.98
N LEU A 10 34.40 1.03 6.39
CA LEU A 10 33.69 1.35 5.17
C LEU A 10 32.79 2.56 5.41
N GLN A 11 32.90 3.60 4.58
CA GLN A 11 32.12 4.83 4.69
C GLN A 11 31.18 4.97 3.48
N PHE A 12 30.02 5.57 3.70
CA PHE A 12 29.07 5.96 2.66
C PHE A 12 28.53 7.36 2.96
N ASN A 13 28.60 8.28 1.99
CA ASN A 13 28.28 9.69 2.18
C ASN A 13 28.96 10.30 3.42
N SER A 14 30.24 9.97 3.63
CA SER A 14 31.03 10.41 4.79
C SER A 14 30.55 9.92 6.15
N LEU A 15 29.66 8.91 6.19
CA LEU A 15 29.20 8.25 7.41
C LEU A 15 29.75 6.82 7.48
N PRO A 16 30.21 6.36 8.66
CA PRO A 16 30.69 4.99 8.83
C PRO A 16 29.54 3.99 8.73
N VAL A 17 29.75 2.92 7.96
CA VAL A 17 28.81 1.80 7.83
C VAL A 17 29.01 0.86 9.01
N ASN A 18 28.09 0.92 9.98
CA ASN A 18 28.13 0.16 11.23
C ASN A 18 27.33 -1.16 11.19
N MET A 19 27.00 -1.63 9.99
CA MET A 19 26.15 -2.80 9.77
C MET A 19 26.78 -3.75 8.76
N ASN A 20 26.26 -4.98 8.67
CA ASN A 20 26.76 -5.97 7.72
C ASN A 20 26.75 -5.42 6.28
N ILE A 21 27.89 -5.50 5.57
CA ILE A 21 28.08 -4.90 4.24
C ILE A 21 27.06 -5.41 3.22
N TRP A 22 26.73 -6.71 3.23
CA TRP A 22 25.72 -7.27 2.33
C TRP A 22 24.33 -6.73 2.62
N LYS A 23 23.99 -6.56 3.89
CA LYS A 23 22.73 -5.92 4.30
C LYS A 23 22.71 -4.46 3.84
N PHE A 24 23.80 -3.73 4.05
CA PHE A 24 23.95 -2.34 3.63
C PHE A 24 23.74 -2.14 2.12
N ILE A 25 24.44 -2.93 1.29
CA ILE A 25 24.31 -2.88 -0.17
C ILE A 25 22.87 -3.19 -0.60
N ARG A 26 22.25 -4.21 0.02
CA ARG A 26 20.86 -4.59 -0.26
C ARG A 26 19.89 -3.47 0.10
N ASP A 27 20.07 -2.85 1.26
CA ASP A 27 19.21 -1.75 1.73
C ASP A 27 19.34 -0.52 0.81
N ILE A 28 20.54 -0.19 0.32
CA ILE A 28 20.73 0.86 -0.69
C ILE A 28 20.00 0.51 -1.99
N PHE A 29 20.19 -0.69 -2.50
CA PHE A 29 19.57 -1.13 -3.75
C PHE A 29 18.04 -1.08 -3.65
N ASP A 30 17.50 -1.57 -2.54
CA ASP A 30 16.08 -1.57 -2.26
C ASP A 30 15.55 -0.13 -2.14
N ALA A 31 16.26 0.78 -1.45
CA ALA A 31 15.88 2.18 -1.34
C ALA A 31 15.88 2.90 -2.70
N LYS A 32 16.89 2.66 -3.54
CA LYS A 32 16.95 3.19 -4.91
C LYS A 32 15.80 2.67 -5.77
N SER A 33 15.51 1.37 -5.69
CA SER A 33 14.40 0.76 -6.44
C SER A 33 13.05 1.33 -6.02
N LEU A 34 12.83 1.52 -4.71
CA LEU A 34 11.63 2.17 -4.19
C LEU A 34 11.52 3.62 -4.65
N LEU A 35 12.63 4.38 -4.66
CA LEU A 35 12.65 5.74 -5.17
C LEU A 35 12.28 5.78 -6.66
N THR A 36 12.84 4.89 -7.48
CA THR A 36 12.49 4.77 -8.90
C THR A 36 11.00 4.51 -9.10
N LEU A 37 10.40 3.62 -8.31
CA LEU A 37 8.95 3.37 -8.36
C LEU A 37 8.15 4.60 -7.94
N ALA A 38 8.56 5.26 -6.86
CA ALA A 38 7.91 6.43 -6.29
C ALA A 38 7.86 7.64 -7.24
N VAL A 39 8.90 7.84 -8.06
CA VAL A 39 8.97 8.97 -9.01
C VAL A 39 8.27 8.70 -10.34
N LEU A 40 7.72 7.50 -10.55
CA LEU A 40 6.97 7.23 -11.77
C LEU A 40 5.77 8.19 -11.85
N PRO A 41 5.50 8.82 -13.02
CA PRO A 41 4.36 9.75 -13.18
C PRO A 41 3.01 9.16 -12.79
N ARG A 42 2.90 7.83 -12.81
CA ARG A 42 1.70 7.06 -12.44
C ARG A 42 1.49 6.93 -10.93
N PHE A 43 2.55 7.08 -10.11
CA PHE A 43 2.45 7.16 -8.65
C PHE A 43 2.16 8.57 -8.14
N ASN A 44 2.43 9.59 -8.98
CA ASN A 44 2.25 11.01 -8.65
C ASN A 44 0.83 11.39 -8.17
N PRO A 45 -0.27 10.80 -8.68
CA PRO A 45 -1.63 11.10 -8.20
C PRO A 45 -2.00 10.43 -6.87
N ILE A 46 -1.22 9.45 -6.40
CA ILE A 46 -1.67 8.47 -5.39
C ILE A 46 -1.28 8.88 -3.96
N SER A 47 -0.26 9.72 -3.77
CA SER A 47 0.17 10.10 -2.42
C SER A 47 1.21 11.21 -2.43
N SER A 48 1.22 12.02 -1.36
CA SER A 48 2.50 12.48 -0.84
C SER A 48 3.32 11.23 -0.49
N LEU A 49 4.45 11.00 -1.17
CA LEU A 49 5.32 9.84 -0.95
C LEU A 49 5.76 9.67 0.51
N PHE A 50 5.61 10.74 1.29
CA PHE A 50 5.90 10.84 2.70
C PHE A 50 4.86 10.16 3.59
N ASP A 51 3.63 9.90 3.13
CA ASP A 51 2.58 9.30 3.97
C ASP A 51 2.61 7.77 3.98
N ILE A 52 3.45 7.14 3.14
CA ILE A 52 3.51 5.69 2.99
C ILE A 52 4.64 5.13 3.85
N ASN A 53 4.33 4.09 4.63
CA ASN A 53 5.35 3.30 5.29
C ASN A 53 5.96 2.31 4.29
N TRP A 54 7.04 2.73 3.62
CA TRP A 54 7.72 1.95 2.60
C TRP A 54 8.41 0.69 3.12
N THR A 55 8.95 0.74 4.35
CA THR A 55 9.42 -0.48 5.00
C THR A 55 8.28 -1.47 5.10
N CYS A 56 7.09 -0.97 5.48
CA CYS A 56 5.98 -1.84 5.68
C CYS A 56 5.41 -2.45 4.41
N THR A 57 5.17 -1.57 3.45
CA THR A 57 4.71 -1.91 2.11
C THR A 57 5.66 -2.90 1.42
N LYS A 58 6.97 -2.76 1.60
CA LYS A 58 7.96 -3.67 1.00
C LYS A 58 7.94 -5.06 1.64
N PHE A 59 7.80 -5.15 2.96
CA PHE A 59 7.73 -6.45 3.65
C PHE A 59 6.51 -7.24 3.19
N TYR A 60 5.34 -6.58 3.21
CA TYR A 60 4.13 -7.10 2.62
C TYR A 60 4.42 -7.59 1.19
N LYS A 61 4.91 -6.71 0.31
CA LYS A 61 5.27 -7.03 -1.09
C LYS A 61 6.22 -8.22 -1.27
N LYS A 62 7.23 -8.39 -0.40
CA LYS A 62 8.21 -9.49 -0.52
C LYS A 62 7.57 -10.86 -0.35
N GLN A 63 6.61 -10.99 0.56
CA GLN A 63 5.93 -12.27 0.83
C GLN A 63 5.06 -12.73 -0.34
N PHE A 64 4.62 -11.80 -1.21
CA PHE A 64 3.88 -12.11 -2.44
C PHE A 64 4.74 -12.80 -3.51
N PHE A 65 5.97 -12.35 -3.68
CA PHE A 65 6.84 -12.88 -4.74
C PHE A 65 7.55 -14.17 -4.32
N SER A 66 7.64 -14.47 -3.03
CA SER A 66 8.43 -15.61 -2.53
C SER A 66 7.65 -16.92 -2.42
N HIS A 67 6.31 -16.91 -2.39
CA HIS A 67 5.51 -18.13 -2.21
C HIS A 67 4.23 -18.12 -3.04
N ARG A 68 4.27 -18.66 -4.26
CA ARG A 68 3.24 -19.52 -4.88
C ARG A 68 3.47 -19.66 -6.39
N ASN A 69 4.03 -20.81 -6.77
CA ASN A 69 3.97 -21.31 -8.15
C ASN A 69 2.48 -21.58 -8.47
N GLY A 70 1.77 -20.61 -9.03
CA GLY A 70 0.36 -20.77 -9.45
C GLY A 70 -0.48 -19.50 -9.48
N CYS A 71 -0.09 -18.41 -8.81
CA CYS A 71 -0.89 -17.17 -8.71
C CYS A 71 -0.31 -15.99 -9.52
N SER A 72 0.28 -16.25 -10.69
CA SER A 72 0.90 -15.20 -11.52
C SER A 72 -0.11 -14.14 -11.98
N GLU A 73 -1.34 -14.55 -12.29
CA GLU A 73 -2.41 -13.66 -12.77
C GLU A 73 -2.90 -12.70 -11.69
N PHE A 74 -3.14 -13.20 -10.47
CA PHE A 74 -3.50 -12.38 -9.32
C PHE A 74 -2.41 -11.36 -8.98
N CYS A 75 -1.15 -11.79 -8.98
CA CYS A 75 -0.02 -10.86 -8.78
C CYS A 75 0.05 -9.80 -9.87
N ALA A 76 -0.15 -10.17 -11.13
CA ALA A 76 -0.17 -9.24 -12.25
C ALA A 76 -1.32 -8.23 -12.14
N PHE A 77 -2.51 -8.67 -11.74
CA PHE A 77 -3.67 -7.80 -11.52
C PHE A 77 -3.42 -6.78 -10.41
N ARG A 78 -2.84 -7.22 -9.29
CA ARG A 78 -2.49 -6.33 -8.17
C ARG A 78 -1.42 -5.32 -8.52
N ILE A 79 -0.40 -5.72 -9.29
CA ILE A 79 0.59 -4.81 -9.83
C ILE A 79 -0.09 -3.79 -10.75
N LYS A 80 -1.04 -4.22 -11.59
CA LYS A 80 -1.80 -3.30 -12.44
C LYS A 80 -2.60 -2.29 -11.61
N ILE A 81 -3.23 -2.70 -10.51
CA ILE A 81 -3.98 -1.77 -9.64
C ILE A 81 -3.07 -0.79 -8.92
N LEU A 82 -1.94 -1.28 -8.40
CA LEU A 82 -0.92 -0.46 -7.76
C LEU A 82 -0.36 0.61 -8.72
N LEU A 83 -0.14 0.24 -9.98
CA LEU A 83 0.48 1.10 -11.00
C LEU A 83 -0.53 1.89 -11.83
N ASP A 84 -1.83 1.80 -11.53
CA ASP A 84 -2.91 2.38 -12.32
C ASP A 84 -2.82 1.97 -13.81
N MET A 85 -2.61 0.67 -14.04
CA MET A 85 -2.48 0.01 -15.35
C MET A 85 -3.64 -0.95 -15.64
N LEU A 86 -4.75 -0.81 -14.93
CA LEU A 86 -5.98 -1.45 -15.35
C LEU A 86 -6.37 -0.92 -16.74
N LEU A 87 -7.02 -1.77 -17.53
CA LEU A 87 -7.37 -1.48 -18.92
C LEU A 87 -8.60 -0.54 -18.98
N THR A 88 -8.51 0.62 -18.33
CA THR A 88 -9.53 1.65 -18.36
C THR A 88 -9.57 2.34 -19.72
N LEU A 89 -10.70 2.95 -20.10
CA LEU A 89 -10.78 3.72 -21.36
C LEU A 89 -9.70 4.80 -21.45
N THR A 90 -9.41 5.51 -20.34
CA THR A 90 -8.32 6.49 -20.31
C THR A 90 -6.94 5.89 -20.56
N THR A 91 -6.72 4.66 -20.10
CA THR A 91 -5.48 3.91 -20.37
C THR A 91 -5.42 3.48 -21.83
N LEU A 92 -6.53 3.01 -22.40
CA LEU A 92 -6.64 2.61 -23.80
C LEU A 92 -6.45 3.80 -24.76
N GLN A 93 -7.09 4.95 -24.48
CA GLN A 93 -6.92 6.21 -25.21
C GLN A 93 -5.45 6.65 -25.25
N ARG A 94 -4.72 6.51 -24.14
CA ARG A 94 -3.29 6.83 -24.07
C ARG A 94 -2.41 5.86 -24.85
N GLN A 95 -2.73 4.56 -24.83
CA GLN A 95 -1.90 3.52 -25.46
C GLN A 95 -2.18 3.34 -26.95
N LYS A 96 -3.43 3.51 -27.39
CA LYS A 96 -3.90 3.30 -28.76
C LYS A 96 -4.84 4.43 -29.20
N PRO A 97 -4.35 5.68 -29.30
CA PRO A 97 -5.18 6.83 -29.66
C PRO A 97 -5.80 6.73 -31.07
N HIS A 98 -5.25 5.87 -31.94
CA HIS A 98 -5.78 5.59 -33.27
C HIS A 98 -7.02 4.66 -33.26
N LEU A 99 -7.28 3.94 -32.15
CA LEU A 99 -8.45 3.07 -31.98
C LEU A 99 -9.47 3.62 -30.98
N TYR A 100 -9.02 4.46 -30.04
CA TYR A 100 -9.86 4.97 -28.97
C TYR A 100 -9.83 6.50 -28.98
N ASP A 101 -10.96 7.11 -29.31
CA ASP A 101 -11.11 8.56 -29.38
C ASP A 101 -11.02 9.17 -27.96
N PRO A 102 -10.18 10.20 -27.73
CA PRO A 102 -10.08 10.90 -26.45
C PRO A 102 -11.38 11.55 -25.97
N SER A 103 -12.32 11.84 -26.88
CA SER A 103 -13.63 12.41 -26.56
C SER A 103 -14.63 11.40 -26.01
N TRP A 104 -14.35 10.09 -26.11
CA TRP A 104 -15.25 9.06 -25.60
C TRP A 104 -15.30 9.10 -24.06
N PRO A 105 -16.50 9.31 -23.48
CA PRO A 105 -16.69 9.25 -22.03
C PRO A 105 -16.84 7.81 -21.55
N TYR A 106 -16.89 7.63 -20.24
CA TYR A 106 -17.19 6.33 -19.63
C TYR A 106 -18.58 5.84 -20.07
N PRO A 107 -18.73 4.62 -20.62
CA PRO A 107 -19.99 4.14 -21.17
C PRO A 107 -21.17 4.15 -20.18
N GLN A 108 -20.92 3.96 -18.89
CA GLN A 108 -21.98 3.88 -17.88
C GLN A 108 -22.65 5.23 -17.60
N CYS A 109 -21.87 6.31 -17.55
CA CYS A 109 -22.35 7.62 -17.10
C CYS A 109 -22.36 8.68 -18.20
N ASN A 110 -21.67 8.43 -19.31
CA ASN A 110 -21.53 9.31 -20.47
C ASN A 110 -21.12 10.76 -20.13
N SER A 111 -20.48 10.99 -18.98
CA SER A 111 -20.27 12.35 -18.43
C SER A 111 -18.83 12.62 -17.99
N SER A 112 -18.01 11.60 -17.78
CA SER A 112 -16.63 11.78 -17.35
C SER A 112 -15.71 10.70 -17.91
N PRO A 113 -14.38 10.92 -17.96
CA PRO A 113 -13.45 9.92 -18.44
C PRO A 113 -13.39 8.72 -17.50
N GLU A 114 -13.31 7.51 -18.07
CA GLU A 114 -13.15 6.28 -17.30
C GLU A 114 -11.72 6.20 -16.73
N THR A 115 -11.56 6.75 -15.54
CA THR A 115 -10.36 6.58 -14.71
C THR A 115 -10.62 5.48 -13.67
N LEU A 116 -9.56 4.94 -13.07
CA LEU A 116 -9.74 3.99 -11.97
C LEU A 116 -10.62 4.59 -10.88
N ASN A 117 -10.34 5.83 -10.43
CA ASN A 117 -11.17 6.52 -9.43
C ASN A 117 -12.64 6.61 -9.85
N HIS A 118 -12.91 6.95 -11.12
CA HIS A 118 -14.27 7.03 -11.61
C HIS A 118 -14.98 5.66 -11.62
N LEU A 119 -14.29 4.55 -11.87
CA LEU A 119 -14.86 3.21 -11.73
C LEU A 119 -15.36 2.92 -10.31
N TRP A 120 -14.69 3.44 -9.28
CA TRP A 120 -15.12 3.29 -7.89
C TRP A 120 -16.26 4.25 -7.53
N THR A 121 -16.23 5.49 -8.04
CA THR A 121 -17.12 6.57 -7.55
C THR A 121 -18.24 6.92 -8.52
N CYS A 122 -18.43 6.20 -9.62
CA CYS A 122 -19.45 6.54 -10.62
C CYS A 122 -20.86 6.42 -10.01
N PRO A 123 -21.67 7.51 -10.04
CA PRO A 123 -22.99 7.53 -9.42
C PRO A 123 -24.05 6.72 -10.21
N TYR A 124 -23.74 6.37 -11.45
CA TYR A 124 -24.63 5.57 -12.32
C TYR A 124 -24.43 4.05 -12.15
N ILE A 125 -23.52 3.63 -11.27
CA ILE A 125 -23.42 2.23 -10.86
C ILE A 125 -24.49 2.00 -9.77
N LEU A 126 -25.35 1.00 -9.98
CA LEU A 126 -26.34 0.61 -8.96
C LEU A 126 -25.63 0.25 -7.66
N SER A 127 -26.24 0.60 -6.54
CA SER A 127 -25.68 0.37 -5.20
C SER A 127 -25.24 -1.09 -4.97
N GLU A 128 -25.98 -2.05 -5.52
CA GLU A 128 -25.70 -3.49 -5.40
C GLU A 128 -24.44 -3.94 -6.16
N TYR A 129 -24.03 -3.18 -7.16
CA TYR A 129 -22.85 -3.47 -7.99
C TYR A 129 -21.72 -2.45 -7.77
N SER A 130 -21.86 -1.56 -6.79
CA SER A 130 -20.87 -0.52 -6.54
C SER A 130 -19.58 -1.13 -5.97
N PRO A 131 -18.44 -1.04 -6.69
CA PRO A 131 -17.17 -1.52 -6.17
C PRO A 131 -16.77 -0.82 -4.87
N LEU A 132 -17.16 0.45 -4.72
CA LEU A 132 -16.91 1.24 -3.52
C LEU A 132 -17.70 0.72 -2.31
N ILE A 133 -18.93 0.25 -2.49
CA ILE A 133 -19.72 -0.32 -1.39
C ILE A 133 -19.12 -1.64 -0.93
N THR A 134 -18.77 -2.53 -1.87
CA THR A 134 -18.05 -3.78 -1.56
C THR A 134 -16.74 -3.49 -0.83
N PHE A 135 -15.98 -2.51 -1.32
CA PHE A 135 -14.74 -2.07 -0.70
C PHE A 135 -14.95 -1.56 0.73
N LYS A 136 -15.94 -0.69 0.97
CA LYS A 136 -16.26 -0.18 2.32
C LYS A 136 -16.60 -1.33 3.27
N THR A 137 -17.39 -2.31 2.82
CA THR A 137 -17.74 -3.49 3.63
C THR A 137 -16.52 -4.32 3.99
N LEU A 138 -15.67 -4.64 3.00
CA LEU A 138 -14.43 -5.40 3.23
C LEU A 138 -13.44 -4.63 4.12
N LEU A 139 -13.34 -3.31 3.96
CA LEU A 139 -12.48 -2.46 4.78
C LEU A 139 -12.94 -2.42 6.23
N LEU A 140 -14.25 -2.34 6.47
CA LEU A 140 -14.83 -2.41 7.82
C LEU A 140 -14.52 -3.76 8.47
N ALA A 141 -14.67 -4.87 7.73
CA ALA A 141 -14.33 -6.20 8.22
C ALA A 141 -12.83 -6.32 8.55
N LEU A 142 -11.96 -5.80 7.68
CA LEU A 142 -10.51 -5.74 7.90
C LEU A 142 -10.17 -4.94 9.17
N ARG A 143 -10.76 -3.76 9.33
CA ARG A 143 -10.56 -2.89 10.49
C ARG A 143 -10.95 -3.59 11.79
N SER A 144 -12.12 -4.23 11.83
CA SER A 144 -12.58 -4.99 13.00
C SER A 144 -11.65 -6.16 13.31
N ASN A 145 -11.25 -6.93 12.30
CA ASN A 145 -10.31 -8.05 12.46
C ASN A 145 -8.97 -7.59 13.07
N TYR A 146 -8.42 -6.48 12.58
CA TYR A 146 -7.22 -5.90 13.17
C TYR A 146 -7.42 -5.45 14.60
N LEU A 147 -8.50 -4.73 14.88
CA LEU A 147 -8.78 -4.24 16.22
C LEU A 147 -8.86 -5.41 17.22
N ASP A 148 -9.59 -6.47 16.87
CA ASP A 148 -9.72 -7.68 17.70
C ASP A 148 -8.37 -8.35 17.95
N LYS A 149 -7.54 -8.49 16.90
CA LYS A 149 -6.19 -9.06 17.01
C LYS A 149 -5.27 -8.20 17.87
N PHE A 150 -5.30 -6.88 17.73
CA PHE A 150 -4.46 -5.98 18.52
C PHE A 150 -4.89 -5.95 19.99
N ILE A 151 -6.19 -5.93 20.28
CA ILE A 151 -6.70 -6.02 21.66
C ILE A 151 -6.31 -7.35 22.31
N SER A 152 -6.34 -8.44 21.54
CA SER A 152 -5.99 -9.79 22.04
C SER A 152 -4.49 -10.04 22.17
N THR A 153 -3.65 -9.16 21.61
CA THR A 153 -2.19 -9.35 21.60
C THR A 153 -1.53 -8.60 22.75
N SER A 154 -0.50 -9.21 23.33
CA SER A 154 0.33 -8.56 24.36
C SER A 154 0.97 -7.28 23.82
N SER A 155 0.60 -6.15 24.41
CA SER A 155 1.17 -4.83 24.14
C SER A 155 2.40 -4.57 25.00
N LEU A 156 3.24 -3.62 24.58
CA LEU A 156 4.40 -3.13 25.33
C LEU A 156 4.00 -2.33 26.58
N LYS A 157 2.82 -1.71 26.53
CA LYS A 157 2.24 -0.87 27.58
C LYS A 157 0.75 -1.16 27.66
N SER A 158 0.14 -0.95 28.83
CA SER A 158 -1.32 -1.06 28.98
C SER A 158 -2.02 -0.23 27.90
N LEU A 159 -2.93 -0.85 27.17
CA LEU A 159 -3.75 -0.15 26.18
C LEU A 159 -4.70 0.81 26.90
N PRO A 160 -4.80 2.08 26.47
CA PRO A 160 -5.76 3.02 27.04
C PRO A 160 -7.19 2.63 26.62
N ASN A 161 -8.17 3.02 27.44
CA ASN A 161 -9.59 2.81 27.11
C ASN A 161 -10.02 3.49 25.80
N SER A 162 -9.30 4.54 25.38
CA SER A 162 -9.51 5.26 24.12
C SER A 162 -8.93 4.57 22.88
N PHE A 163 -8.11 3.52 23.05
CA PHE A 163 -7.37 2.89 21.94
C PHE A 163 -8.25 2.52 20.75
N ALA A 164 -9.40 1.89 21.00
CA ALA A 164 -10.31 1.47 19.93
C ALA A 164 -10.93 2.66 19.17
N ALA A 165 -11.25 3.74 19.89
CA ALA A 165 -11.79 4.96 19.27
C ALA A 165 -10.71 5.68 18.46
N GLU A 166 -9.50 5.79 19.00
CA GLU A 166 -8.36 6.40 18.30
C GLU A 166 -7.94 5.58 17.08
N PHE A 167 -7.92 4.24 17.19
CA PHE A 167 -7.63 3.35 16.07
C PHE A 167 -8.64 3.49 14.94
N THR A 168 -9.94 3.56 15.24
CA THR A 168 -10.99 3.69 14.22
C THR A 168 -11.04 5.09 13.59
N ALA A 169 -10.50 6.11 14.27
CA ALA A 169 -10.38 7.48 13.78
C ALA A 169 -9.17 7.73 12.87
N ILE A 170 -8.29 6.73 12.68
CA ILE A 170 -7.14 6.86 11.77
C ILE A 170 -7.65 7.10 10.34
N ASP A 171 -7.07 8.10 9.67
CA ASP A 171 -7.39 8.54 8.32
C ASP A 171 -7.47 7.40 7.29
N CYS A 172 -6.69 6.33 7.44
CA CYS A 172 -6.67 5.21 6.52
C CYS A 172 -7.97 4.41 6.43
N TRP A 173 -8.88 4.55 7.39
CA TRP A 173 -10.20 3.93 7.37
C TRP A 173 -11.24 4.77 6.65
N ASP A 174 -10.96 6.06 6.44
CA ASP A 174 -11.88 6.98 5.81
C ASP A 174 -11.93 6.78 4.29
N CYS A 175 -13.16 6.63 3.80
CA CYS A 175 -13.47 6.44 2.39
C CYS A 175 -14.39 7.51 1.83
N ASP A 176 -14.47 8.66 2.49
CA ASP A 176 -15.23 9.79 2.00
C ASP A 176 -14.45 10.56 0.91
N LEU A 177 -15.19 11.20 -0.01
CA LEU A 177 -14.63 11.92 -1.15
C LEU A 177 -13.95 13.22 -0.68
N PRO A 178 -12.88 13.70 -1.37
CA PRO A 178 -12.50 13.41 -2.76
C PRO A 178 -11.19 12.61 -2.94
N SER A 179 -10.47 12.29 -1.86
CA SER A 179 -9.25 11.48 -1.92
C SER A 179 -9.30 10.42 -0.82
N PRO A 180 -9.83 9.23 -1.11
CA PRO A 180 -9.96 8.21 -0.08
C PRO A 180 -8.56 7.68 0.23
N SER A 181 -8.00 8.13 1.35
CA SER A 181 -6.81 7.56 2.00
C SER A 181 -6.92 6.04 2.09
N CYS A 182 -8.14 5.51 2.26
CA CYS A 182 -8.42 4.09 2.25
C CYS A 182 -8.09 3.37 0.93
N LEU A 183 -8.15 4.04 -0.24
CA LEU A 183 -7.73 3.41 -1.51
C LEU A 183 -6.23 3.09 -1.56
N ARG A 184 -5.42 3.69 -0.67
CA ARG A 184 -4.01 3.29 -0.51
C ARG A 184 -3.92 1.85 -0.03
N LEU A 185 -4.80 1.44 0.90
CA LEU A 185 -4.88 0.06 1.37
C LEU A 185 -5.33 -0.88 0.26
N ALA A 186 -6.28 -0.48 -0.60
CA ALA A 186 -6.65 -1.24 -1.80
C ALA A 186 -5.42 -1.55 -2.68
N ARG A 187 -4.52 -0.57 -2.84
CA ARG A 187 -3.28 -0.71 -3.62
C ARG A 187 -2.16 -1.44 -2.88
N GLY A 188 -2.41 -1.97 -1.68
CA GLY A 188 -1.40 -2.61 -0.84
C GLY A 188 -0.32 -1.65 -0.32
N LEU A 189 -0.63 -0.35 -0.22
CA LEU A 189 0.23 0.68 0.36
C LEU A 189 -0.18 0.90 1.81
N ILE A 190 0.74 0.65 2.74
CA ILE A 190 0.48 0.75 4.18
C ILE A 190 0.75 2.19 4.65
N PRO A 191 -0.23 2.91 5.24
CA PRO A 191 -0.03 4.28 5.72
C PRO A 191 0.91 4.39 6.92
N LYS A 192 1.65 5.50 6.99
CA LYS A 192 2.48 5.85 8.15
C LYS A 192 1.64 6.18 9.38
N SER A 193 0.47 6.78 9.21
CA SER A 193 -0.46 7.07 10.31
C SER A 193 -0.81 5.81 11.09
N LEU A 194 -1.25 4.76 10.38
CA LEU A 194 -1.57 3.45 10.96
C LEU A 194 -0.38 2.83 11.70
N THR A 195 0.77 2.75 11.04
CA THR A 195 1.96 2.10 11.62
C THR A 195 2.62 2.95 12.70
N GLY A 196 2.49 4.28 12.65
CA GLY A 196 2.95 5.21 13.67
C GLY A 196 2.14 5.02 14.95
N PHE A 197 0.80 5.08 14.84
CA PHE A 197 -0.10 4.82 15.97
C PHE A 197 0.18 3.47 16.65
N LEU A 198 0.31 2.39 15.86
CA LEU A 198 0.54 1.06 16.43
C LEU A 198 1.92 0.90 17.09
N ARG A 199 2.94 1.66 16.65
CA ARG A 199 4.31 1.59 17.22
C ARG A 199 4.39 2.11 18.64
N ASP A 200 3.44 2.92 19.08
CA ASP A 200 3.40 3.41 20.46
C ASP A 200 3.05 2.30 21.45
N TYR A 201 2.42 1.23 20.97
CA TYR A 201 1.88 0.14 21.79
C TYR A 201 2.49 -1.24 21.48
N PHE A 202 2.97 -1.49 20.26
CA PHE A 202 3.40 -2.82 19.82
C PHE A 202 4.80 -2.82 19.20
N LEU A 203 5.49 -3.96 19.31
CA LEU A 203 6.75 -4.18 18.61
C LEU A 203 6.51 -4.20 17.09
N PRO A 204 7.46 -3.71 16.28
CA PRO A 204 7.34 -3.74 14.83
C PRO A 204 6.98 -5.13 14.29
N PHE A 205 7.67 -6.18 14.77
CA PHE A 205 7.40 -7.56 14.35
C PHE A 205 5.96 -8.01 14.63
N THR A 206 5.40 -7.64 15.78
CA THR A 206 4.02 -7.96 16.16
C THR A 206 3.00 -7.27 15.26
N ILE A 207 3.22 -5.97 14.99
CA ILE A 207 2.39 -5.20 14.05
C ILE A 207 2.35 -5.92 12.71
N TRP A 208 3.50 -6.38 12.24
CA TRP A 208 3.64 -7.08 10.98
C TRP A 208 2.91 -8.41 10.92
N SER A 209 3.12 -9.27 11.91
CA SER A 209 2.42 -10.56 11.96
C SER A 209 0.90 -10.40 12.00
N ILE A 210 0.40 -9.34 12.64
CA ILE A 210 -1.04 -9.07 12.73
C ILE A 210 -1.58 -8.52 11.42
N LEU A 211 -0.84 -7.61 10.76
CA LEU A 211 -1.28 -6.99 9.52
C LEU A 211 -1.31 -7.97 8.34
N ASP A 212 -0.34 -8.88 8.25
CA ASP A 212 -0.05 -9.68 7.05
C ASP A 212 -1.23 -10.50 6.53
N THR A 213 -1.74 -11.46 7.33
CA THR A 213 -2.80 -12.38 6.88
C THR A 213 -4.11 -11.66 6.55
N PRO A 214 -4.68 -10.80 7.43
CA PRO A 214 -5.93 -10.12 7.11
C PRO A 214 -5.79 -9.18 5.91
N LEU A 215 -4.61 -8.56 5.70
CA LEU A 215 -4.38 -7.72 4.52
C LEU A 215 -4.31 -8.57 3.25
N HIS A 216 -3.74 -9.77 3.32
CA HIS A 216 -3.73 -10.70 2.22
C HIS A 216 -5.15 -11.10 1.84
N ASP A 217 -5.95 -11.54 2.81
CA ASP A 217 -7.32 -12.01 2.60
C ASP A 217 -8.22 -10.88 2.07
N PHE A 218 -8.11 -9.68 2.66
CA PHE A 218 -8.79 -8.49 2.15
C PHE A 218 -8.53 -8.22 0.67
N HIS A 219 -7.27 -8.34 0.23
CA HIS A 219 -6.95 -8.15 -1.18
C HIS A 219 -7.39 -9.33 -2.05
N PHE A 220 -7.46 -10.53 -1.50
CA PHE A 220 -7.98 -11.68 -2.21
C PHE A 220 -9.48 -11.54 -2.45
N ASP A 221 -10.23 -11.09 -1.46
CA ASP A 221 -11.69 -10.89 -1.58
C ASP A 221 -12.06 -9.67 -2.42
N LEU A 222 -11.17 -8.68 -2.52
CA LEU A 222 -11.39 -7.46 -3.30
C LEU A 222 -11.24 -7.67 -4.82
N TYR A 223 -10.53 -8.71 -5.26
CA TYR A 223 -10.06 -8.89 -6.64
C TYR A 223 -10.51 -10.21 -7.24
#